data_AF-A0A920PDU1-F1
#
_entry.id   AF-A0A920PDU1-F1
#
_cell.length_a   1.000
_cell.length_b   1.000
_cell.length_c   1.000
_cell.angle_alpha   90.00
_cell.angle_beta   90.00
_cell.angle_gamma   90.00
#
_symmetry.space_group_name_H-M   'P 1'
#
loop_
_entity.id
_entity.type
_entity.pdbx_description
1 polymer ?
#
loop_
_entity_poly.entity_id
_entity_poly.type
_entity_poly.pdbx_seq_one_letter_code
_entity_poly.pdbx_strand_id
1 'polypeptide(L)'
;MRSMIITFLLFLVLIIFPISQANDHLDFSSIDKDLQLKKITKYQSDSVSTRVRFIVIHFTSLNWEDSLRVLTEEQFAVSSHYLIPESEDQSYPSSKLSIYQLVDEKDRAWHAGKSQWEERTNINDQSIGIELVNQAECNFNTDKDMRLLYRENYSCTFPNFDSKQIDLLIPC
;
A
#
# COMPACT_ATOMS: atom_id res chain seq x y z
N MET A 1 62.14 12.96 -20.31
CA MET A 1 61.13 12.31 -21.17
C MET A 1 59.97 11.87 -20.29
N ARG A 2 58.72 12.25 -20.63
CA ARG A 2 57.38 11.66 -20.31
C ARG A 2 57.25 10.83 -19.01
N SER A 3 56.25 10.92 -18.13
CA SER A 3 54.88 11.44 -18.14
C SER A 3 54.21 11.13 -16.77
N MET A 4 53.19 11.91 -16.39
CA MET A 4 51.99 11.57 -15.60
C MET A 4 52.10 10.96 -14.18
N ILE A 5 51.52 11.64 -13.17
CA ILE A 5 50.16 11.40 -12.62
C ILE A 5 49.93 12.42 -11.50
N ILE A 6 48.80 13.13 -11.59
CA ILE A 6 48.30 14.10 -10.61
C ILE A 6 47.73 13.31 -9.42
N THR A 7 48.38 13.40 -8.26
CA THR A 7 47.81 12.98 -6.97
C THR A 7 47.14 14.21 -6.35
N PHE A 8 45.84 14.39 -6.60
CA PHE A 8 45.06 15.40 -5.88
C PHE A 8 44.86 14.89 -4.45
N LEU A 9 45.70 15.36 -3.53
CA LEU A 9 45.46 15.26 -2.10
C LEU A 9 44.10 15.90 -1.80
N LEU A 10 43.18 15.14 -1.21
CA LEU A 10 42.07 15.70 -0.44
C LEU A 10 42.65 16.52 0.71
N PHE A 11 42.77 17.83 0.51
CA PHE A 11 42.87 18.77 1.63
C PHE A 11 41.49 18.85 2.28
N LEU A 12 41.28 18.02 3.30
CA LEU A 12 40.21 18.20 4.27
C LEU A 12 40.52 19.46 5.08
N VAL A 13 40.19 20.64 4.54
CA VAL A 13 40.15 21.86 5.34
C VAL A 13 38.87 21.78 6.18
N LEU A 14 39.00 21.24 7.39
CA LEU A 14 38.06 21.48 8.48
C LEU A 14 38.11 22.97 8.80
N ILE A 15 37.32 23.76 8.06
CA ILE A 15 37.00 25.12 8.47
C ILE A 15 36.06 24.97 9.67
N ILE A 16 36.63 24.98 10.86
CA ILE A 16 35.90 25.23 12.11
C ILE A 16 35.48 26.70 12.05
N PHE A 17 34.46 27.02 11.27
CA PHE A 17 33.64 28.17 11.57
C PHE A 17 32.95 27.84 12.90
N PRO A 18 33.08 28.65 13.95
CA PRO A 18 32.14 28.54 15.06
C PRO A 18 30.79 28.91 14.45
N ILE A 19 29.98 27.90 14.15
CA ILE A 19 28.54 28.09 14.03
C ILE A 19 28.15 28.56 15.42
N SER A 20 28.08 29.89 15.60
CA SER A 20 27.22 30.44 16.62
C SER A 20 25.85 29.90 16.24
N GLN A 21 25.48 28.80 16.88
CA GLN A 21 24.11 28.34 16.87
C GLN A 21 23.34 29.46 17.57
N ALA A 22 22.82 30.39 16.77
CA ALA A 22 21.48 30.87 17.03
C ALA A 22 20.60 29.61 16.98
N ASN A 23 20.56 28.89 18.09
CA ASN A 23 19.44 28.03 18.41
C ASN A 23 18.28 28.99 18.64
N ASP A 24 17.73 29.52 17.55
CA ASP A 24 16.33 29.90 17.53
C ASP A 24 15.58 28.58 17.71
N HIS A 25 15.52 28.16 18.97
CA HIS A 25 14.56 27.20 19.45
C HIS A 25 13.23 27.81 19.03
N LEU A 26 12.63 27.31 17.94
CA LEU A 26 11.28 27.68 17.56
C LEU A 26 10.41 27.25 18.74
N ASP A 27 10.13 28.22 19.61
CA ASP A 27 9.36 28.03 20.81
C ASP A 27 7.88 27.92 20.43
N PHE A 28 7.47 26.71 20.08
CA PHE A 28 6.07 26.40 19.82
C PHE A 28 5.18 26.53 21.06
N SER A 29 5.73 26.84 22.24
CA SER A 29 4.92 27.17 23.43
C SER A 29 4.21 28.52 23.30
N SER A 30 4.62 29.37 22.34
CA SER A 30 3.95 30.62 21.99
C SER A 30 2.86 30.47 20.91
N ILE A 31 2.58 29.26 20.42
CA ILE A 31 1.36 29.06 19.62
C ILE A 31 0.19 29.37 20.54
N ASP A 32 -0.62 30.35 20.14
CA ASP A 32 -1.85 30.72 20.80
C ASP A 32 -2.74 29.47 20.96
N LYS A 33 -2.86 29.00 22.20
CA LYS A 33 -3.64 27.81 22.56
C LYS A 33 -5.14 28.00 22.30
N ASP A 34 -5.58 29.23 22.05
CA ASP A 34 -6.96 29.56 21.73
C ASP A 34 -7.24 29.59 20.21
N LEU A 35 -6.22 29.36 19.37
CA LEU A 35 -6.40 29.28 17.92
C LEU A 35 -7.15 27.98 17.54
N GLN A 36 -8.47 28.08 17.41
CA GLN A 36 -9.30 26.97 16.94
C GLN A 36 -9.57 27.05 15.43
N LEU A 37 -9.49 25.90 14.76
CA LEU A 37 -9.90 25.75 13.37
C LEU A 37 -11.40 26.08 13.23
N LYS A 38 -11.73 27.19 12.57
CA LYS A 38 -13.11 27.53 12.23
C LYS A 38 -13.49 26.94 10.88
N LYS A 39 -14.10 25.76 10.89
CA LYS A 39 -14.66 25.15 9.68
C LYS A 39 -15.87 25.97 9.19
N ILE A 40 -15.72 26.66 8.06
CA ILE A 40 -16.82 27.38 7.42
C ILE A 40 -17.73 26.38 6.70
N THR A 41 -19.04 26.56 6.69
CA THR A 41 -19.97 25.69 5.93
C THR A 41 -20.69 26.43 4.80
N LYS A 42 -20.79 27.76 4.90
CA LYS A 42 -21.53 28.61 3.96
C LYS A 42 -20.75 29.00 2.70
N TYR A 43 -19.42 29.09 2.79
CA TYR A 43 -18.55 29.58 1.70
C TYR A 43 -17.47 28.54 1.38
N GLN A 44 -17.89 27.29 1.13
CA GLN A 44 -16.98 26.23 0.68
C GLN A 44 -16.45 26.54 -0.72
N SER A 45 -15.23 26.08 -1.03
CA SER A 45 -14.65 26.24 -2.38
C SER A 45 -15.27 25.22 -3.32
N ASP A 46 -15.69 25.68 -4.50
CA ASP A 46 -16.16 24.81 -5.58
C ASP A 46 -15.00 24.08 -6.29
N SER A 47 -13.77 24.59 -6.16
CA SER A 47 -12.56 24.02 -6.76
C SER A 47 -11.98 22.91 -5.88
N VAL A 48 -12.69 21.79 -5.78
CA VAL A 48 -12.31 20.62 -4.96
C VAL A 48 -12.42 19.31 -5.74
N SER A 49 -11.64 18.30 -5.36
CA SER A 49 -11.74 16.93 -5.85
C SER A 49 -11.71 15.92 -4.68
N THR A 50 -12.13 14.68 -4.94
CA THR A 50 -11.95 13.57 -3.99
C THR A 50 -10.49 13.11 -3.95
N ARG A 51 -10.09 12.45 -2.85
CA ARG A 51 -8.75 11.85 -2.71
C ARG A 51 -8.63 10.53 -3.47
N VAL A 52 -9.65 9.69 -3.35
CA VAL A 52 -9.75 8.41 -4.07
C VAL A 52 -10.03 8.67 -5.55
N ARG A 53 -9.26 7.99 -6.41
CA ARG A 53 -9.37 8.00 -7.87
C ARG A 53 -9.37 6.61 -8.50
N PHE A 54 -8.84 5.61 -7.79
CA PHE A 54 -8.67 4.26 -8.31
C PHE A 54 -9.38 3.23 -7.45
N ILE A 55 -9.81 2.15 -8.09
CA ILE A 55 -10.14 0.89 -7.43
C ILE A 55 -9.10 -0.12 -7.89
N VAL A 56 -8.47 -0.81 -6.95
CA VAL A 56 -7.53 -1.90 -7.21
C VAL A 56 -8.14 -3.17 -6.66
N ILE A 57 -8.34 -4.14 -7.54
CA ILE A 57 -8.90 -5.45 -7.19
C ILE A 57 -7.76 -6.46 -7.18
N HIS A 58 -7.71 -7.23 -6.10
CA HIS A 58 -6.70 -8.24 -5.82
C HIS A 58 -7.39 -9.56 -5.44
N PHE A 59 -6.60 -10.63 -5.38
CA PHE A 59 -7.00 -11.88 -4.78
C PHE A 59 -5.99 -12.32 -3.72
N THR A 60 -6.45 -13.01 -2.69
CA THR A 60 -5.65 -13.22 -1.48
C THR A 60 -4.64 -14.37 -1.57
N SER A 61 -4.84 -15.33 -2.48
CA SER A 61 -4.08 -16.60 -2.51
C SER A 61 -4.20 -17.41 -1.20
N LEU A 62 -5.28 -17.20 -0.45
CA LEU A 62 -5.52 -17.74 0.89
C LEU A 62 -7.01 -18.08 1.05
N ASN A 63 -7.33 -18.94 2.03
CA ASN A 63 -8.70 -19.12 2.51
C ASN A 63 -9.17 -17.89 3.32
N TRP A 64 -10.45 -17.86 3.71
CA TRP A 64 -11.07 -16.76 4.45
C TRP A 64 -10.38 -16.46 5.79
N GLU A 65 -10.14 -17.47 6.62
CA GLU A 65 -9.54 -17.29 7.95
C GLU A 65 -8.13 -16.69 7.85
N ASP A 66 -7.31 -17.24 6.97
CA ASP A 66 -5.95 -16.77 6.74
C ASP A 66 -5.92 -15.39 6.07
N SER A 67 -6.83 -15.13 5.12
CA SER A 67 -6.97 -13.82 4.48
C SER A 67 -7.30 -12.74 5.50
N LEU A 68 -8.30 -13.00 6.36
CA LEU A 68 -8.73 -12.07 7.39
C LEU A 68 -7.58 -11.78 8.36
N ARG A 69 -6.86 -12.83 8.78
CA ARG A 69 -5.69 -12.72 9.66
C ARG A 69 -4.59 -11.86 9.04
N VAL A 70 -4.19 -12.16 7.81
CA VAL A 70 -3.11 -11.46 7.11
C VAL A 70 -3.44 -9.99 6.87
N LEU A 71 -4.68 -9.66 6.54
CA LEU A 71 -5.10 -8.29 6.23
C LEU A 71 -5.42 -7.44 7.48
N THR A 72 -5.37 -8.01 8.68
CA THR A 72 -5.71 -7.30 9.93
C THR A 72 -4.59 -7.29 10.97
N GLU A 73 -3.70 -8.28 10.99
CA GLU A 73 -2.59 -8.33 11.95
C GLU A 73 -1.38 -7.49 11.48
N GLU A 74 -0.90 -6.61 12.36
CA GLU A 74 0.19 -5.66 12.08
C GLU A 74 1.47 -6.32 11.54
N GLN A 75 1.80 -7.52 12.02
CA GLN A 75 3.02 -8.24 11.67
C GLN A 75 3.16 -8.56 10.17
N PHE A 76 2.04 -8.58 9.42
CA PHE A 76 2.06 -8.85 7.97
C PHE A 76 2.22 -7.59 7.13
N ALA A 77 2.04 -6.40 7.72
CA ALA A 77 2.25 -5.11 7.08
C ALA A 77 1.52 -4.94 5.72
N VAL A 78 0.33 -5.53 5.59
CA VAL A 78 -0.57 -5.38 4.44
C VAL A 78 -2.01 -5.23 4.93
N SER A 79 -2.85 -4.57 4.14
CA SER A 79 -4.28 -4.44 4.43
C SER A 79 -5.04 -4.03 3.19
N SER A 80 -6.35 -4.24 3.16
CA SER A 80 -7.26 -3.77 2.11
C SER A 80 -8.42 -2.98 2.73
N HIS A 81 -9.17 -2.26 1.90
CA HIS A 81 -10.40 -1.60 2.39
C HIS A 81 -11.52 -2.62 2.54
N TYR A 82 -11.62 -3.53 1.56
CA TYR A 82 -12.65 -4.55 1.52
C TYR A 82 -12.07 -5.95 1.33
N LEU A 83 -12.69 -6.93 1.98
CA LEU A 83 -12.45 -8.36 1.78
C LEU A 83 -13.78 -9.04 1.46
N ILE A 84 -13.80 -9.84 0.39
CA ILE A 84 -14.99 -10.58 -0.06
C ILE A 84 -14.72 -12.09 -0.02
N PRO A 85 -15.46 -12.87 0.79
CA PRO A 85 -15.32 -14.33 0.90
C PRO A 85 -15.75 -15.07 -0.38
N GLU A 86 -15.40 -16.35 -0.47
CA GLU A 86 -15.83 -17.31 -1.50
C GLU A 86 -16.85 -18.30 -0.90
N SER A 87 -17.89 -18.72 -1.65
CA SER A 87 -19.02 -19.47 -1.04
C SER A 87 -18.68 -20.87 -0.55
N GLU A 88 -17.71 -21.53 -1.17
CA GLU A 88 -17.32 -22.91 -0.83
C GLU A 88 -16.06 -22.96 0.03
N ASP A 89 -15.65 -21.83 0.61
CA ASP A 89 -14.54 -21.78 1.56
C ASP A 89 -14.98 -22.34 2.92
N GLN A 90 -14.42 -23.48 3.30
CA GLN A 90 -14.73 -24.15 4.57
C GLN A 90 -14.36 -23.34 5.82
N SER A 91 -13.42 -22.40 5.70
CA SER A 91 -13.04 -21.52 6.80
C SER A 91 -14.00 -20.32 6.95
N TYR A 92 -14.89 -20.07 5.98
CA TYR A 92 -15.88 -19.02 6.06
C TYR A 92 -17.07 -19.45 6.95
N PRO A 93 -17.42 -18.69 8.02
CA PRO A 93 -18.37 -19.16 9.03
C PRO A 93 -19.85 -19.04 8.63
N SER A 94 -20.16 -18.65 7.39
CA SER A 94 -21.52 -18.35 6.94
C SER A 94 -21.80 -18.93 5.56
N SER A 95 -23.02 -19.43 5.33
CA SER A 95 -23.48 -19.83 3.99
C SER A 95 -23.89 -18.66 3.10
N LYS A 96 -24.07 -17.47 3.69
CA LYS A 96 -24.39 -16.23 2.97
C LYS A 96 -23.16 -15.34 2.93
N LEU A 97 -22.69 -15.03 1.73
CA LEU A 97 -21.58 -14.11 1.51
C LEU A 97 -21.93 -12.69 1.95
N SER A 98 -20.95 -11.99 2.50
CA SER A 98 -21.04 -10.59 2.92
C SER A 98 -19.74 -9.87 2.57
N ILE A 99 -19.82 -8.57 2.30
CA ILE A 99 -18.64 -7.72 2.08
C ILE A 99 -18.15 -7.23 3.44
N TYR A 100 -16.86 -7.37 3.72
CA TYR A 100 -16.26 -6.95 4.99
C TYR A 100 -15.38 -5.73 4.77
N GLN A 101 -15.69 -4.63 5.47
CA GLN A 101 -14.84 -3.44 5.49
C GLN A 101 -13.79 -3.57 6.58
N LEU A 102 -12.51 -3.60 6.20
CA LEU A 102 -11.37 -3.72 7.14
C LEU A 102 -10.73 -2.36 7.44
N VAL A 103 -10.75 -1.44 6.46
CA VAL A 103 -10.23 -0.08 6.59
C VAL A 103 -11.26 0.91 6.04
N ASP A 104 -11.50 2.01 6.76
CA ASP A 104 -12.38 3.11 6.32
C ASP A 104 -11.82 3.73 5.03
N GLU A 105 -12.69 4.06 4.06
CA GLU A 105 -12.30 4.63 2.77
C GLU A 105 -11.59 5.99 2.87
N LYS A 106 -11.73 6.70 3.99
CA LYS A 106 -11.00 7.95 4.25
C LYS A 106 -9.54 7.71 4.67
N ASP A 107 -9.24 6.50 5.16
CA ASP A 107 -7.94 6.08 5.64
C ASP A 107 -7.18 5.37 4.52
N ARG A 108 -5.88 5.13 4.71
CA ARG A 108 -5.01 4.53 3.69
C ARG A 108 -4.73 3.06 4.01
N ALA A 109 -5.38 2.13 3.30
CA ALA A 109 -4.99 0.72 3.33
C ALA A 109 -3.66 0.46 2.57
N TRP A 110 -2.99 -0.66 2.88
CA TRP A 110 -1.66 -1.00 2.35
C TRP A 110 -1.75 -2.21 1.41
N HIS A 111 -2.27 -2.00 0.19
CA HIS A 111 -2.60 -3.09 -0.76
C HIS A 111 -1.85 -3.02 -2.11
N ALA A 112 -1.46 -1.84 -2.58
CA ALA A 112 -0.89 -1.66 -3.93
C ALA A 112 0.65 -1.73 -3.97
N GLY A 113 1.33 -1.64 -2.82
CA GLY A 113 2.79 -1.61 -2.73
C GLY A 113 3.44 -0.53 -3.62
N LYS A 114 4.64 -0.83 -4.13
CA LYS A 114 5.32 0.02 -5.14
C LYS A 114 4.58 -0.08 -6.47
N SER A 115 3.76 0.91 -6.75
CA SER A 115 2.80 0.92 -7.86
C SER A 115 2.82 2.23 -8.64
N GLN A 116 2.42 2.14 -9.91
CA GLN A 116 2.18 3.29 -10.78
C GLN A 116 1.02 2.98 -11.74
N TRP A 117 0.13 3.95 -11.93
CA TRP A 117 -0.91 3.94 -12.95
C TRP A 117 -1.03 5.33 -13.56
N GLU A 118 -0.93 5.42 -14.88
CA GLU A 118 -0.70 6.69 -15.59
C GLU A 118 0.49 7.45 -14.98
N GLU A 119 0.31 8.74 -14.71
CA GLU A 119 1.32 9.63 -14.13
C GLU A 119 1.33 9.61 -12.58
N ARG A 120 0.66 8.64 -11.94
CA ARG A 120 0.53 8.57 -10.47
C ARG A 120 1.28 7.36 -9.91
N THR A 121 2.13 7.61 -8.92
CA THR A 121 2.85 6.59 -8.15
C THR A 121 2.27 6.43 -6.75
N ASN A 122 2.60 5.34 -6.05
CA ASN A 122 2.13 5.05 -4.68
C ASN A 122 0.60 5.04 -4.61
N ILE A 123 -0.01 4.14 -5.38
CA ILE A 123 -1.44 4.12 -5.66
C ILE A 123 -2.30 4.02 -4.40
N ASN A 124 -1.79 3.39 -3.32
CA ASN A 124 -2.44 3.34 -2.00
C ASN A 124 -2.99 4.70 -1.54
N ASP A 125 -2.29 5.81 -1.83
CA ASP A 125 -2.69 7.16 -1.36
C ASP A 125 -3.98 7.66 -2.02
N GLN A 126 -4.40 7.04 -3.12
CA GLN A 126 -5.48 7.49 -4.00
C GLN A 126 -6.40 6.34 -4.43
N SER A 127 -6.39 5.21 -3.72
CA SER A 127 -7.14 4.03 -4.13
C SER A 127 -7.92 3.38 -3.00
N ILE A 128 -9.03 2.75 -3.39
CA ILE A 128 -9.69 1.71 -2.61
C ILE A 128 -9.18 0.36 -3.09
N GLY A 129 -8.89 -0.51 -2.13
CA GLY A 129 -8.35 -1.85 -2.35
C GLY A 129 -9.40 -2.89 -1.98
N ILE A 130 -9.73 -3.77 -2.91
CA ILE A 130 -10.69 -4.86 -2.73
C ILE A 130 -9.94 -6.17 -2.90
N GLU A 131 -10.00 -7.02 -1.88
CA GLU A 131 -9.43 -8.37 -1.90
C GLU A 131 -10.54 -9.39 -2.06
N LEU A 132 -10.41 -10.28 -3.03
CA LEU A 132 -11.27 -11.45 -3.22
C LEU A 132 -10.58 -12.67 -2.62
N VAL A 133 -11.24 -13.36 -1.69
CA VAL A 133 -10.77 -14.66 -1.21
C VAL A 133 -10.75 -15.61 -2.38
N ASN A 134 -9.57 -16.13 -2.70
CA ASN A 134 -9.37 -17.09 -3.78
C ASN A 134 -8.04 -17.82 -3.55
N GLN A 135 -8.07 -19.15 -3.60
CA GLN A 135 -6.93 -20.00 -3.27
C GLN A 135 -6.08 -20.31 -4.52
N ALA A 136 -5.62 -19.26 -5.20
CA ALA A 136 -4.63 -19.40 -6.26
C ALA A 136 -3.28 -19.83 -5.66
N GLU A 137 -2.60 -20.75 -6.32
CA GLU A 137 -1.33 -21.32 -5.82
C GLU A 137 -0.25 -21.26 -6.89
N CYS A 138 0.99 -21.00 -6.49
CA CYS A 138 2.14 -20.99 -7.37
C CYS A 138 3.25 -21.86 -6.80
N ASN A 139 3.65 -22.90 -7.55
CA ASN A 139 4.76 -23.77 -7.20
C ASN A 139 6.04 -23.32 -7.89
N PHE A 140 7.15 -23.29 -7.17
CA PHE A 140 8.47 -22.98 -7.71
C PHE A 140 9.25 -24.26 -8.02
N ASN A 141 9.66 -24.42 -9.28
CA ASN A 141 10.61 -25.45 -9.67
C ASN A 141 12.03 -24.88 -9.53
N THR A 142 12.81 -25.44 -8.61
CA THR A 142 14.21 -25.08 -8.43
C THR A 142 15.01 -25.52 -9.64
N ASP A 143 15.29 -24.61 -10.56
CA ASP A 143 16.37 -24.83 -11.51
C ASP A 143 17.72 -24.73 -10.79
N LYS A 144 18.72 -25.50 -11.24
CA LYS A 144 20.04 -25.66 -10.57
C LYS A 144 20.79 -24.34 -10.37
N ASP A 145 20.44 -23.29 -11.12
CA ASP A 145 21.06 -21.97 -11.10
C ASP A 145 20.39 -20.96 -10.13
N MET A 146 19.35 -21.35 -9.37
CA MET A 146 18.65 -20.49 -8.39
C MET A 146 18.21 -19.10 -8.93
N ARG A 147 17.99 -18.97 -10.24
CA ARG A 147 17.51 -17.71 -10.84
C ARG A 147 15.99 -17.61 -10.68
N LEU A 148 15.52 -16.51 -10.09
CA LEU A 148 14.11 -16.16 -10.01
C LEU A 148 13.62 -15.69 -11.39
N LEU A 149 13.18 -16.64 -12.21
CA LEU A 149 12.59 -16.39 -13.52
C LEU A 149 11.09 -16.67 -13.45
N TYR A 150 10.29 -15.64 -13.15
CA TYR A 150 8.85 -15.72 -12.89
C TYR A 150 8.02 -16.40 -14.00
N ARG A 151 8.51 -16.47 -15.24
CA ARG A 151 7.82 -17.13 -16.36
C ARG A 151 8.26 -18.58 -16.60
N GLU A 152 9.44 -18.96 -16.10
CA GLU A 152 10.08 -20.23 -16.47
C GLU A 152 10.03 -21.23 -15.32
N ASN A 153 10.14 -20.74 -14.08
CA ASN A 153 10.28 -21.58 -12.90
C ASN A 153 9.05 -21.57 -11.98
N TYR A 154 7.95 -20.91 -12.39
CA TYR A 154 6.70 -20.89 -11.64
C TYR A 154 5.60 -21.63 -12.40
N SER A 155 4.97 -22.59 -11.72
CA SER A 155 3.75 -23.26 -12.18
C SER A 155 2.61 -22.81 -11.28
N CYS A 156 1.75 -21.93 -11.80
CA CYS A 156 0.62 -21.38 -11.05
C CYS A 156 -0.71 -21.97 -11.50
N THR A 157 -1.61 -22.17 -10.55
CA THR A 157 -3.00 -22.55 -10.75
C THR A 157 -3.88 -21.40 -10.30
N PHE A 158 -4.74 -20.92 -11.21
CA PHE A 158 -5.69 -19.84 -10.94
C PHE A 158 -7.11 -20.40 -11.07
N PRO A 159 -7.76 -20.78 -9.95
CA PRO A 159 -9.16 -21.18 -9.99
C PRO A 159 -10.03 -20.02 -10.45
N ASN A 160 -11.14 -20.34 -11.12
CA ASN A 160 -12.12 -19.32 -11.47
C ASN A 160 -12.71 -18.69 -10.21
N PHE A 161 -13.03 -17.40 -10.27
CA PHE A 161 -13.75 -16.72 -9.19
C PHE A 161 -15.19 -17.25 -9.09
N ASP A 162 -15.67 -17.40 -7.85
CA ASP A 162 -17.06 -17.75 -7.56
C ASP A 162 -18.01 -16.68 -8.12
N SER A 163 -19.02 -17.10 -8.90
CA SER A 163 -19.98 -16.17 -9.48
C SER A 163 -20.74 -15.38 -8.41
N LYS A 164 -21.10 -15.99 -7.28
CA LYS A 164 -21.79 -15.29 -6.19
C LYS A 164 -20.91 -14.23 -5.54
N GLN A 165 -19.60 -14.49 -5.48
CA GLN A 165 -18.61 -13.52 -5.01
C GLN A 165 -18.52 -12.34 -5.99
N ILE A 166 -18.46 -12.60 -7.30
CA ILE A 166 -18.39 -11.55 -8.33
C ILE A 166 -19.67 -10.70 -8.38
N ASP A 167 -20.84 -11.30 -8.17
CA ASP A 167 -22.13 -10.59 -8.10
C ASP A 167 -22.15 -9.52 -6.98
N LEU A 168 -21.37 -9.71 -5.90
CA LEU A 168 -21.23 -8.71 -4.84
C LEU A 168 -20.36 -7.51 -5.25
N LEU A 169 -19.39 -7.74 -6.14
CA LEU A 169 -18.46 -6.71 -6.60
C LEU A 169 -19.09 -5.81 -7.67
N ILE A 170 -19.89 -6.39 -8.55
CA ILE A 170 -20.55 -5.70 -9.67
C ILE A 170 -22.07 -5.86 -9.50
N PRO A 171 -22.72 -5.00 -8.70
CA PRO A 171 -24.16 -5.06 -8.56
C PRO A 171 -24.83 -4.75 -9.92
N CYS A 172 -25.68 -5.68 -10.37
CA CYS A 172 -26.50 -5.54 -11.58
C CYS A 172 -27.61 -4.49 -11.42
#